data_AF-A0A806C7B9-F1
#
_entry.id   AF-A0A806C7B9-F1
#
_cell.length_a   1.000
_cell.length_b   1.000
_cell.length_c   1.000
_cell.angle_alpha   90.00
_cell.angle_beta   90.00
_cell.angle_gamma   90.00
#
_symmetry.space_group_name_H-M   'P 1'
#
loop_
_entity.id
_entity.type
_entity.pdbx_description
1 polymer ?
#
loop_
_entity_poly.entity_id
_entity_poly.type
_entity_poly.pdbx_seq_one_letter_code
_entity_poly.pdbx_strand_id
1 'polypeptide(L)'
;MNKKMFIICAVFVLISSCENFRSSLSDQGGLSGQASSDTIKFSEFTVNIKNKKDNNGDWSNLGTLVIRKEEDGIETGLNVGGHSATFFSLEESEVNNFVKAMTEGGAFKVSLYYGYKNEESVTNGIENKQIITKIETINGSEHITFLGDKTNNGAGYKIAKYAILLEELKKNLK
;
A
#
# COMPACT_ATOMS: atom_id res chain seq x y z
N MET A 1 -9.29 -8.59 -45.46
CA MET A 1 -7.96 -7.93 -45.43
C MET A 1 -7.69 -7.49 -43.99
N ASN A 2 -6.69 -8.13 -43.37
CA ASN A 2 -5.90 -7.77 -42.18
C ASN A 2 -6.59 -7.45 -40.83
N LYS A 3 -6.67 -8.51 -40.02
CA LYS A 3 -6.68 -8.53 -38.55
C LYS A 3 -5.48 -7.75 -37.98
N LYS A 4 -5.68 -7.00 -36.89
CA LYS A 4 -4.66 -6.77 -35.86
C LYS A 4 -5.32 -6.82 -34.49
N MET A 5 -5.40 -8.04 -33.96
CA MET A 5 -5.71 -8.36 -32.58
C MET A 5 -4.36 -8.32 -31.84
N PHE A 6 -4.15 -7.33 -30.98
CA PHE A 6 -2.96 -7.30 -30.13
C PHE A 6 -3.24 -8.12 -28.87
N ILE A 7 -2.86 -9.40 -28.93
CA ILE A 7 -2.71 -10.26 -27.76
C ILE A 7 -1.36 -9.91 -27.14
N ILE A 8 -1.36 -9.33 -25.94
CA ILE A 8 -0.15 -9.17 -25.14
C ILE A 8 -0.03 -10.45 -24.30
N CYS A 9 0.75 -11.42 -24.81
CA CYS A 9 1.22 -12.55 -24.00
C CYS A 9 2.41 -12.07 -23.17
N ALA A 10 2.20 -11.82 -21.89
CA ALA A 10 3.30 -11.65 -20.94
C ALA A 10 3.94 -13.03 -20.70
N VAL A 11 5.15 -13.22 -21.21
CA VAL A 11 5.97 -14.41 -20.93
C VAL A 11 6.66 -14.16 -19.59
N PHE A 12 6.24 -14.90 -18.56
CA PHE A 12 6.96 -14.99 -17.29
C PHE A 12 8.29 -15.73 -17.54
N VAL A 13 9.40 -15.00 -17.49
CA VAL A 13 10.74 -15.61 -17.45
C VAL A 13 11.06 -15.88 -15.99
N LEU A 14 10.92 -17.15 -15.59
CA LEU A 14 11.47 -17.67 -14.35
C LEU A 14 13.00 -17.68 -14.47
N ILE A 15 13.68 -16.73 -13.81
CA ILE A 15 15.12 -16.84 -13.57
C ILE A 15 15.30 -17.61 -12.27
N SER A 16 15.37 -18.94 -12.39
CA SER A 16 15.95 -19.78 -11.35
C SER A 16 17.46 -19.85 -11.56
N SER A 17 18.24 -19.34 -10.61
CA SER A 17 19.53 -19.94 -10.28
C SER A 17 19.86 -19.73 -8.81
N CYS A 18 19.81 -20.82 -8.05
CA CYS A 18 20.61 -20.98 -6.84
C CYS A 18 22.09 -21.03 -7.25
N GLU A 19 22.97 -20.34 -6.52
CA GLU A 19 24.13 -20.97 -5.90
C GLU A 19 24.81 -20.05 -4.88
N ASN A 20 25.36 -20.70 -3.86
CA ASN A 20 25.84 -20.18 -2.59
C ASN A 20 27.01 -19.18 -2.71
N PHE A 21 26.93 -18.06 -1.99
CA PHE A 21 28.11 -17.40 -1.43
C PHE A 21 28.00 -17.34 0.09
N ARG A 22 28.50 -18.38 0.73
CA ARG A 22 28.84 -18.39 2.16
C ARG A 22 30.31 -17.97 2.25
N SER A 23 30.57 -16.72 2.63
CA SER A 23 31.87 -16.34 3.19
C SER A 23 31.65 -15.43 4.38
N SER A 24 32.09 -15.92 5.52
CA SER A 24 32.22 -15.23 6.79
C SER A 24 33.02 -13.94 6.66
N LEU A 25 32.53 -12.86 7.26
CA LEU A 25 33.36 -11.81 7.84
C LEU A 25 32.60 -11.22 9.03
N SER A 26 33.02 -11.67 10.20
CA SER A 26 32.66 -11.14 11.51
C SER A 26 33.47 -9.87 11.82
N ASP A 27 32.80 -8.99 12.59
CA ASP A 27 33.29 -7.79 13.29
C ASP A 27 33.63 -6.59 12.37
N GLN A 28 33.22 -5.34 12.63
CA GLN A 28 33.07 -4.68 13.93
C GLN A 28 32.32 -3.33 13.75
N GLY A 29 31.42 -2.97 14.68
CA GLY A 29 31.13 -1.57 15.02
C GLY A 29 29.92 -0.90 14.37
N GLY A 30 28.77 -0.93 15.05
CA GLY A 30 27.60 -0.11 14.73
C GLY A 30 26.56 -0.16 15.84
N LEU A 31 26.68 0.73 16.82
CA LEU A 31 25.68 0.98 17.86
C LEU A 31 24.50 1.76 17.27
N SER A 32 23.42 1.05 16.90
CA SER A 32 22.04 1.51 17.12
C SER A 32 21.12 0.30 16.96
N GLY A 33 20.24 0.11 17.93
CA GLY A 33 19.46 -1.12 18.12
C GLY A 33 18.79 -1.61 16.84
N GLN A 34 19.32 -2.71 16.32
CA GLN A 34 18.58 -3.60 15.45
C GLN A 34 17.44 -4.15 16.31
N ALA A 35 16.27 -3.51 16.19
CA ALA A 35 15.04 -4.08 16.67
C ALA A 35 14.98 -5.52 16.15
N SER A 36 14.88 -6.44 17.11
CA SER A 36 14.56 -7.84 16.86
C SER A 36 13.61 -7.94 15.68
N SER A 37 13.96 -8.75 14.68
CA SER A 37 13.07 -9.13 13.60
C SER A 37 11.91 -9.91 14.22
N ASP A 38 10.96 -9.18 14.80
CA ASP A 38 9.65 -9.69 15.12
C ASP A 38 9.01 -9.95 13.77
N THR A 39 9.23 -11.18 13.28
CA THR A 39 8.80 -11.61 11.97
C THR A 39 7.31 -11.35 11.87
N ILE A 40 6.93 -10.43 10.98
CA ILE A 40 5.55 -10.03 10.78
C ILE A 40 4.73 -11.27 10.43
N LYS A 41 3.70 -11.53 11.22
CA LYS A 41 3.01 -12.84 11.24
C LYS A 41 1.79 -12.90 10.31
N PHE A 42 1.33 -11.78 9.77
CA PHE A 42 0.17 -11.80 8.90
C PHE A 42 0.56 -12.26 7.49
N SER A 43 -0.28 -13.11 6.90
CA SER A 43 -0.17 -13.50 5.49
C SER A 43 -1.08 -12.64 4.63
N GLU A 44 -2.37 -12.59 4.95
CA GLU A 44 -3.34 -11.73 4.28
C GLU A 44 -4.44 -11.34 5.25
N PHE A 45 -4.92 -10.10 5.16
CA PHE A 45 -6.14 -9.69 5.84
C PHE A 45 -6.86 -8.60 5.05
N THR A 46 -8.13 -8.37 5.38
CA THR A 46 -8.98 -7.38 4.71
C THR A 46 -9.55 -6.40 5.73
N VAL A 47 -9.55 -5.12 5.38
CA VAL A 47 -10.10 -4.03 6.21
C VAL A 47 -11.05 -3.17 5.40
N ASN A 48 -11.98 -2.49 6.07
CA ASN A 48 -12.85 -1.52 5.41
C ASN A 48 -12.07 -0.23 5.13
N ILE A 49 -12.23 0.31 3.92
CA ILE A 49 -11.63 1.58 3.53
C ILE A 49 -12.71 2.61 3.18
N LYS A 50 -12.55 3.81 3.71
CA LYS A 50 -13.38 4.97 3.44
C LYS A 50 -12.62 5.96 2.57
N ASN A 51 -13.37 6.79 1.84
CA ASN A 51 -12.81 7.94 1.14
C ASN A 51 -13.67 9.19 1.33
N LYS A 52 -13.12 10.34 0.93
CA LYS A 52 -13.92 11.56 0.73
C LYS A 52 -14.16 11.80 -0.75
N LYS A 53 -15.38 12.26 -1.08
CA LYS A 53 -15.74 12.71 -2.44
C LYS A 53 -15.01 14.00 -2.85
N ASP A 54 -14.73 14.87 -1.89
CA ASP A 54 -13.95 16.10 -2.06
C ASP A 54 -13.38 16.58 -0.70
N ASN A 55 -12.70 17.73 -0.67
CA ASN A 55 -12.04 18.23 0.54
C ASN A 55 -13.00 18.50 1.71
N ASN A 56 -14.25 18.84 1.43
CA ASN A 56 -15.26 19.21 2.42
C ASN A 56 -16.33 18.13 2.59
N GLY A 57 -16.32 17.10 1.75
CA GLY A 57 -17.26 16.01 1.79
C GLY A 57 -17.11 15.13 3.02
N ASP A 58 -18.17 14.39 3.28
CA ASP A 58 -18.23 13.39 4.32
C ASP A 58 -17.41 12.16 3.96
N TRP A 59 -16.99 11.43 4.99
CA TRP A 59 -16.38 10.13 4.84
C TRP A 59 -17.43 9.10 4.43
N SER A 60 -17.28 8.52 3.25
CA SER A 60 -18.13 7.45 2.74
C SER A 60 -17.39 6.12 2.72
N ASN A 61 -18.12 5.02 2.92
CA ASN A 61 -17.57 3.70 2.66
C ASN A 61 -17.22 3.58 1.17
N LEU A 62 -15.98 3.23 0.87
CA LEU A 62 -15.51 3.01 -0.50
C LEU A 62 -15.62 1.52 -0.86
N GLY A 63 -15.17 0.64 0.04
CA GLY A 63 -15.07 -0.79 -0.20
C GLY A 63 -14.12 -1.43 0.80
N THR A 64 -13.36 -2.42 0.35
CA THR A 64 -12.36 -3.10 1.19
C THR A 64 -10.96 -3.02 0.62
N LEU A 65 -9.97 -2.96 1.50
CA LEU A 65 -8.56 -3.05 1.16
C LEU A 65 -8.03 -4.39 1.65
N VAL A 66 -7.56 -5.22 0.73
CA VAL A 66 -6.84 -6.47 1.00
C VAL A 66 -5.37 -6.11 1.16
N ILE A 67 -4.74 -6.59 2.22
CA ILE A 67 -3.32 -6.38 2.51
C ILE A 67 -2.68 -7.76 2.59
N ARG A 68 -1.73 -8.03 1.69
CA ARG A 68 -1.07 -9.33 1.55
C ARG A 68 0.43 -9.17 1.73
N LYS A 69 1.00 -9.95 2.65
CA LYS A 69 2.44 -10.09 2.83
C LYS A 69 2.97 -11.01 1.74
N GLU A 70 3.91 -10.51 0.97
CA GLU A 70 4.64 -11.23 -0.08
C GLU A 70 6.05 -11.56 0.39
N GLU A 71 6.81 -12.31 -0.41
CA GLU A 71 8.24 -12.55 -0.16
C GLU A 71 9.03 -11.22 -0.14
N ASP A 72 8.79 -10.37 -1.15
CA ASP A 72 9.54 -9.12 -1.37
C ASP A 72 8.87 -7.87 -0.78
N GLY A 73 7.88 -8.02 0.10
CA GLY A 73 7.25 -6.89 0.78
C GLY A 73 5.74 -7.06 1.01
N ILE A 74 4.94 -6.07 0.62
CA ILE A 74 3.47 -6.08 0.76
C ILE A 74 2.83 -5.61 -0.54
N GLU A 75 1.80 -6.33 -0.99
CA GLU A 75 0.86 -5.87 -2.01
C GLU A 75 -0.50 -5.56 -1.37
N THR A 76 -1.16 -4.50 -1.85
CA THR A 76 -2.52 -4.17 -1.45
C THR A 76 -3.47 -4.12 -2.64
N GLY A 77 -4.68 -4.65 -2.45
CA GLY A 77 -5.74 -4.69 -3.46
C GLY A 77 -7.00 -3.97 -2.98
N LEU A 78 -7.51 -3.03 -3.78
CA LEU A 78 -8.75 -2.32 -3.49
C LEU A 78 -9.92 -2.99 -4.20
N ASN A 79 -10.93 -3.40 -3.41
CA ASN A 79 -12.15 -4.03 -3.90
C ASN A 79 -13.34 -3.07 -3.78
N VAL A 80 -13.92 -2.67 -4.92
CA VAL A 80 -15.05 -1.74 -5.00
C VAL A 80 -16.05 -2.22 -6.02
N GLY A 81 -17.29 -2.52 -5.59
CA GLY A 81 -18.40 -2.83 -6.49
C GLY A 81 -18.17 -3.99 -7.45
N GLY A 82 -17.45 -5.03 -7.03
CA GLY A 82 -17.14 -6.22 -7.85
C GLY A 82 -15.88 -6.08 -8.72
N HIS A 83 -15.17 -4.94 -8.64
CA HIS A 83 -13.87 -4.75 -9.27
C HIS A 83 -12.76 -4.78 -8.23
N SER A 84 -11.65 -5.43 -8.58
CA SER A 84 -10.42 -5.52 -7.79
C SER A 84 -9.24 -5.02 -8.61
N ALA A 85 -8.39 -4.20 -8.02
CA ALA A 85 -7.14 -3.75 -8.62
C ALA A 85 -6.10 -3.47 -7.53
N THR A 86 -4.82 -3.56 -7.87
CA THR A 86 -3.72 -3.16 -6.98
C THR A 86 -3.91 -1.69 -6.58
N PHE A 87 -3.80 -1.40 -5.28
CA PHE A 87 -3.93 -0.06 -4.73
C PHE A 87 -2.56 0.58 -4.52
N PHE A 88 -1.66 -0.13 -3.84
CA PHE A 88 -0.22 0.14 -3.81
C PHE A 88 0.56 -1.13 -3.43
N SER A 89 1.86 -1.13 -3.72
CA SER A 89 2.83 -2.14 -3.28
C SER A 89 4.04 -1.48 -2.62
N LEU A 90 4.74 -2.19 -1.75
CA LEU A 90 5.98 -1.73 -1.12
C LEU A 90 6.98 -2.88 -0.98
N GLU A 91 8.26 -2.53 -0.96
CA GLU A 91 9.36 -3.47 -0.80
C GLU A 91 9.56 -3.89 0.66
N GLU A 92 10.22 -5.03 0.88
CA GLU A 92 10.52 -5.58 2.21
C GLU A 92 11.19 -4.58 3.15
N SER A 93 12.05 -3.71 2.61
CA SER A 93 12.75 -2.67 3.36
C SER A 93 11.82 -1.63 4.02
N GLU A 94 10.60 -1.47 3.51
CA GLU A 94 9.60 -0.49 3.98
C GLU A 94 8.49 -1.14 4.81
N VAL A 95 8.50 -2.46 4.99
CA VAL A 95 7.44 -3.20 5.70
C VAL A 95 7.31 -2.75 7.16
N ASN A 96 8.42 -2.58 7.88
CA ASN A 96 8.40 -2.09 9.27
C ASN A 96 7.88 -0.66 9.37
N ASN A 97 8.25 0.19 8.39
CA ASN A 97 7.74 1.56 8.31
C ASN A 97 6.23 1.57 8.05
N PHE A 98 5.75 0.69 7.18
CA PHE A 98 4.33 0.49 6.93
C PHE A 98 3.57 0.07 8.18
N VAL A 99 4.02 -0.98 8.89
CA VAL A 99 3.37 -1.45 10.13
C VAL A 99 3.28 -0.34 11.15
N LYS A 100 4.38 0.39 11.36
CA LYS A 100 4.41 1.53 12.28
C LYS A 100 3.46 2.64 11.84
N ALA A 101 3.54 3.08 10.59
CA ALA A 101 2.70 4.15 10.06
C ALA A 101 1.20 3.80 10.14
N MET A 102 0.83 2.55 9.88
CA MET A 102 -0.56 2.07 9.89
C MET A 102 -1.09 1.74 11.29
N THR A 103 -0.28 1.82 12.34
CA THR A 103 -0.71 1.58 13.73
C THR A 103 -0.49 2.77 14.67
N GLU A 104 0.43 3.66 14.33
CA GLU A 104 0.85 4.80 15.17
C GLU A 104 0.82 6.14 14.41
N GLY A 105 0.71 6.12 13.08
CA GLY A 105 0.99 7.28 12.23
C GLY A 105 2.47 7.39 11.87
N GLY A 106 2.80 8.20 10.86
CA GLY A 106 4.16 8.32 10.32
C GLY A 106 4.17 8.24 8.80
N ALA A 107 5.25 7.72 8.21
CA ALA A 107 5.38 7.61 6.77
C ALA A 107 6.11 6.34 6.36
N PHE A 108 5.79 5.86 5.16
CA PHE A 108 6.48 4.77 4.48
C PHE A 108 6.52 5.06 2.98
N LYS A 109 7.45 4.42 2.28
CA LYS A 109 7.57 4.55 0.83
C LYS A 109 6.95 3.34 0.14
N VAL A 110 6.16 3.60 -0.89
CA VAL A 110 5.62 2.55 -1.76
C VAL A 110 6.47 2.43 -3.01
N SER A 111 6.67 1.20 -3.48
CA SER A 111 7.35 0.95 -4.75
C SER A 111 6.48 1.44 -5.90
N LEU A 112 5.18 1.18 -5.85
CA LEU A 112 4.21 1.60 -6.85
C LEU A 112 2.86 1.95 -6.20
N TYR A 113 2.31 3.12 -6.58
CA TYR A 113 1.01 3.59 -6.14
C TYR A 113 0.05 3.75 -7.32
N TYR A 114 -1.10 3.09 -7.29
CA TYR A 114 -2.16 3.28 -8.30
C TYR A 114 -3.33 4.09 -7.77
N GLY A 115 -3.75 3.87 -6.52
CA GLY A 115 -4.92 4.53 -5.95
C GLY A 115 -6.25 4.00 -6.51
N TYR A 116 -7.30 4.83 -6.42
CA TYR A 116 -8.63 4.55 -6.96
C TYR A 116 -8.86 5.22 -8.32
N LYS A 117 -9.87 4.75 -9.07
CA LYS A 117 -10.15 5.08 -10.48
C LYS A 117 -10.23 6.56 -10.87
N ASN A 118 -10.38 7.47 -9.91
CA ASN A 118 -10.48 8.90 -10.18
C ASN A 118 -9.14 9.64 -10.03
N GLU A 119 -8.07 8.93 -9.65
CA GLU A 119 -6.72 9.46 -9.47
C GLU A 119 -5.92 9.38 -10.77
N GLU A 120 -5.01 10.34 -10.99
CA GLU A 120 -4.12 10.36 -12.16
C GLU A 120 -3.21 9.12 -12.19
N SER A 121 -2.74 8.69 -11.01
CA SER A 121 -1.94 7.49 -10.82
C SER A 121 -2.58 6.19 -11.29
N VAL A 122 -3.91 6.10 -11.43
CA VAL A 122 -4.55 4.80 -11.71
C VAL A 122 -4.14 4.20 -13.06
N THR A 123 -3.73 5.05 -14.02
CA THR A 123 -3.40 4.59 -15.37
C THR A 123 -1.95 4.09 -15.47
N ASN A 124 -1.00 4.80 -14.86
CA ASN A 124 0.44 4.55 -15.04
C ASN A 124 1.18 4.23 -13.75
N GLY A 125 0.52 4.32 -12.61
CA GLY A 125 1.15 4.27 -11.30
C GLY A 125 2.03 5.49 -11.01
N ILE A 126 2.43 5.62 -9.74
CA ILE A 126 3.49 6.53 -9.29
C ILE A 126 4.50 5.69 -8.53
N GLU A 127 5.73 5.68 -9.01
CA GLU A 127 6.83 5.01 -8.34
C GLU A 127 7.32 5.81 -7.14
N ASN A 128 7.84 5.11 -6.12
CA ASN A 128 8.54 5.70 -4.97
C ASN A 128 7.74 6.78 -4.22
N LYS A 129 6.40 6.74 -4.29
CA LYS A 129 5.54 7.71 -3.61
C LYS A 129 5.71 7.54 -2.10
N GLN A 130 5.86 8.65 -1.38
CA GLN A 130 5.81 8.63 0.07
C GLN A 130 4.35 8.74 0.53
N ILE A 131 3.90 7.78 1.34
CA ILE A 131 2.60 7.82 1.99
C ILE A 131 2.80 8.34 3.41
N ILE A 132 2.12 9.45 3.73
CA ILE A 132 2.14 10.05 5.06
C ILE A 132 0.78 9.81 5.69
N THR A 133 0.81 9.20 6.87
CA THR A 133 -0.35 8.78 7.64
C THR A 133 -0.48 9.61 8.91
N LYS A 134 -1.73 9.78 9.37
CA LYS A 134 -2.04 10.39 10.66
C LYS A 134 -3.31 9.78 11.24
N ILE A 135 -3.43 9.78 12.56
CA ILE A 135 -4.62 9.33 13.27
C ILE A 135 -5.63 10.49 13.33
N GLU A 136 -6.87 10.25 12.91
CA GLU A 136 -7.98 11.21 13.03
C GLU A 136 -9.21 10.52 13.62
N THR A 137 -9.99 11.26 14.42
CA THR A 137 -11.29 10.78 14.93
C THR A 137 -12.39 11.07 13.91
N ILE A 138 -13.04 10.01 13.40
CA ILE A 138 -14.17 10.10 12.47
C ILE A 138 -15.37 9.41 13.12
N ASN A 139 -16.45 10.18 13.34
CA ASN A 139 -17.68 9.69 13.98
C ASN A 139 -17.42 8.96 15.32
N GLY A 140 -16.51 9.48 16.13
CA GLY A 140 -16.18 8.94 17.45
C GLY A 140 -15.21 7.75 17.46
N SER A 141 -14.66 7.33 16.31
CA SER A 141 -13.66 6.26 16.24
C SER A 141 -12.37 6.72 15.57
N GLU A 142 -11.23 6.25 16.07
CA GLU A 142 -9.91 6.55 15.50
C GLU A 142 -9.68 5.81 14.18
N HIS A 143 -9.23 6.54 13.17
CA HIS A 143 -8.88 6.00 11.87
C HIS A 143 -7.47 6.45 11.49
N ILE A 144 -6.73 5.59 10.79
CA ILE A 144 -5.57 6.02 10.01
C ILE A 144 -6.08 6.70 8.75
N THR A 145 -5.61 7.92 8.53
CA THR A 145 -5.91 8.70 7.32
C THR A 145 -4.63 9.00 6.55
N PHE A 146 -4.75 9.02 5.22
CA PHE A 146 -3.63 9.35 4.33
C PHE A 146 -4.14 9.97 3.03
N LEU A 147 -3.23 10.67 2.35
CA LEU A 147 -3.47 11.27 1.05
C LEU A 147 -3.02 10.32 -0.07
N GLY A 148 -3.84 10.22 -1.10
CA GLY A 148 -3.48 9.55 -2.34
C GLY A 148 -2.79 10.50 -3.31
N ASP A 149 -3.20 10.43 -4.56
CA ASP A 149 -2.78 11.25 -5.68
C ASP A 149 -3.86 12.27 -6.07
N LYS A 150 -3.48 13.13 -7.01
CA LYS A 150 -4.34 14.12 -7.65
C LYS A 150 -5.50 13.43 -8.36
N THR A 151 -6.66 14.05 -8.31
CA THR A 151 -7.88 13.58 -8.98
C THR A 151 -8.28 14.55 -10.08
N ASN A 152 -8.60 14.02 -11.25
CA ASN A 152 -9.03 14.82 -12.42
C ASN A 152 -10.54 14.67 -12.65
N ASN A 153 -11.34 15.17 -11.71
CA ASN A 153 -12.81 15.12 -11.81
C ASN A 153 -13.43 16.41 -12.37
N GLY A 154 -12.68 17.18 -13.19
CA GLY A 154 -13.17 18.38 -13.87
C GLY A 154 -13.50 19.59 -12.97
N ALA A 155 -13.24 19.52 -11.65
CA ALA A 155 -13.56 20.55 -10.68
C ALA A 155 -12.35 20.87 -9.79
N GLY A 156 -11.32 21.49 -10.38
CA GLY A 156 -10.13 21.98 -9.70
C GLY A 156 -9.19 20.89 -9.15
N TYR A 157 -7.99 21.30 -8.76
CA TYR A 157 -6.98 20.44 -8.15
C TYR A 157 -7.49 19.87 -6.82
N LYS A 158 -7.62 18.55 -6.74
CA LYS A 158 -8.05 17.83 -5.54
C LYS A 158 -7.16 16.61 -5.34
N ILE A 159 -6.85 16.30 -4.08
CA ILE A 159 -6.07 15.10 -3.70
C ILE A 159 -7.02 14.10 -3.05
N ALA A 160 -6.94 12.83 -3.43
CA ALA A 160 -7.72 11.77 -2.83
C ALA A 160 -7.37 11.60 -1.34
N LYS A 161 -8.37 11.28 -0.51
CA LYS A 161 -8.21 11.06 0.93
C LYS A 161 -8.84 9.75 1.32
N TYR A 162 -8.12 8.98 2.13
CA TYR A 162 -8.53 7.65 2.57
C TYR A 162 -8.52 7.57 4.08
N ALA A 163 -9.38 6.70 4.63
CA ALA A 163 -9.42 6.39 6.05
C ALA A 163 -9.69 4.90 6.28
N ILE A 164 -8.99 4.30 7.25
CA ILE A 164 -9.14 2.90 7.66
C ILE A 164 -9.23 2.87 9.18
N LEU A 165 -10.12 2.05 9.74
CA LEU A 165 -10.30 1.98 11.19
C LEU A 165 -9.02 1.49 11.88
N LEU A 166 -8.52 2.26 12.85
CA LEU A 166 -7.23 1.99 13.49
C LEU A 166 -7.20 0.65 14.23
N GLU A 167 -8.31 0.31 14.88
CA GLU A 167 -8.45 -0.95 15.61
C GLU A 167 -8.39 -2.19 14.69
N GLU A 168 -8.94 -2.10 13.47
CA GLU A 168 -8.85 -3.19 12.48
C GLU A 168 -7.39 -3.40 12.04
N LEU A 169 -6.63 -2.32 11.85
CA LEU A 169 -5.20 -2.40 11.49
C LEU A 169 -4.38 -2.99 12.64
N LYS A 170 -4.53 -2.47 13.86
CA LYS A 170 -3.81 -2.96 15.05
C LYS A 170 -4.09 -4.43 15.36
N LYS A 171 -5.28 -4.95 15.05
CA LYS A 171 -5.61 -6.37 15.25
C LYS A 171 -4.82 -7.30 14.34
N ASN A 172 -4.51 -6.87 13.12
CA ASN A 172 -3.90 -7.72 12.10
C ASN A 172 -2.39 -7.47 11.92
N LEU A 173 -1.89 -6.28 12.29
CA LEU A 173 -0.50 -5.88 12.11
C LEU A 173 0.40 -6.10 13.34
N LYS A 174 -0.16 -6.63 14.44
CA LYS A 174 0.57 -6.95 15.68
C LYS A 174 1.01 -8.41 15.73
#